data_AF-A0A8T7EKH7-F1
#
_entry.id   AF-A0A8T7EKH7-F1
#
_cell.length_a   1.000
_cell.length_b   1.000
_cell.length_c   1.000
_cell.angle_alpha   90.00
_cell.angle_beta   90.00
_cell.angle_gamma   90.00
#
_symmetry.space_group_name_H-M   'P 1'
#
loop_
_entity.id
_entity.type
_entity.pdbx_description
1 polymer ?
#
loop_
_entity_poly.entity_id
_entity_poly.type
_entity_poly.pdbx_seq_one_letter_code
_entity_poly.pdbx_strand_id
1 'polypeptide(L)'
;MENPNGTGAKVLTNAEVEARVEVILAGLSLSEKVGQLTQVGGTTFIEGPKPEDVIRRGGAGSVLWLNDTQKFNALQRIAVEESPSGIPLLFALDVIHGYRTIFPVPLAMAASWDPTVPERAQAVAAKEARAAGLHWTFGPMLDIARDARWGRIVEGAGEDPHLGAAMAAAQVRGFQGIASARRIGSWPARSTSPATAHRTAGGTTIRSICRKDCCATCISRRSMPLSRQAWGRS
;
A
#
# COMPACT_ATOMS: atom_id res chain seq x y z
N MET A 1 30.84 21.79 9.61
CA MET A 1 29.87 22.27 10.60
C MET A 1 28.70 21.31 10.60
N GLU A 2 28.77 20.28 11.44
CA GLU A 2 27.65 19.37 11.66
C GLU A 2 26.54 20.10 12.41
N ASN A 3 25.30 19.87 11.99
CA ASN A 3 24.11 20.46 12.58
C ASN A 3 23.72 19.63 13.82
N PRO A 4 23.80 20.17 15.05
CA PRO A 4 23.66 19.40 16.29
C PRO A 4 22.20 19.04 16.65
N ASN A 5 21.22 19.47 15.86
CA ASN A 5 19.79 19.26 16.12
C ASN A 5 19.18 18.12 15.29
N GLY A 6 19.91 17.02 15.13
CA GLY A 6 19.37 15.78 14.57
C GLY A 6 18.41 15.10 15.54
N THR A 7 17.25 15.70 15.81
CA THR A 7 16.13 15.01 16.48
C THR A 7 15.59 13.95 15.53
N GLY A 8 16.22 12.77 15.53
CA GLY A 8 15.59 11.57 15.00
C GLY A 8 14.28 11.37 15.75
N ALA A 9 13.15 11.48 15.06
CA ALA A 9 11.84 11.33 15.66
C ALA A 9 11.80 10.03 16.49
N LYS A 10 11.50 10.15 17.79
CA LYS A 10 11.37 9.00 18.69
C LYS A 10 10.32 8.05 18.13
N VAL A 11 10.70 6.80 17.86
CA VAL A 11 9.74 5.75 17.47
C VAL A 11 8.94 5.38 18.71
N LEU A 12 7.63 5.62 18.67
CA LEU A 12 6.71 5.27 19.76
C LEU A 12 6.53 3.75 19.84
N THR A 13 6.44 3.24 21.06
CA THR A 13 5.96 1.87 21.32
C THR A 13 4.47 1.75 20.99
N ASN A 14 3.98 0.53 20.74
CA ASN A 14 2.55 0.32 20.49
C ASN A 14 1.67 0.88 21.61
N ALA A 15 2.06 0.70 22.88
CA ALA A 15 1.31 1.24 24.01
C ALA A 15 1.25 2.79 24.01
N GLU A 16 2.35 3.46 23.67
CA GLU A 16 2.37 4.92 23.51
C GLU A 16 1.52 5.38 22.32
N VAL A 17 1.49 4.60 21.23
CA VAL A 17 0.62 4.86 20.07
C VAL A 17 -0.85 4.74 20.46
N GLU A 18 -1.25 3.63 21.08
CA GLU A 18 -2.64 3.40 21.51
C GLU A 18 -3.11 4.51 22.46
N ALA A 19 -2.30 4.84 23.48
CA ALA A 19 -2.64 5.92 24.42
C ALA A 19 -2.83 7.27 23.72
N ARG A 20 -2.00 7.58 22.72
CA ARG A 20 -2.15 8.80 21.92
C ARG A 20 -3.39 8.78 21.03
N VAL A 21 -3.68 7.63 20.41
CA VAL A 21 -4.86 7.45 19.55
C VAL A 21 -6.13 7.64 20.36
N GLU A 22 -6.22 7.07 21.57
CA GLU A 22 -7.38 7.23 22.45
C GLU A 22 -7.65 8.70 22.80
N VAL A 23 -6.60 9.45 23.15
CA VAL A 23 -6.73 10.90 23.42
C VAL A 23 -7.25 11.66 22.18
N ILE A 24 -6.74 11.33 21.00
CA ILE A 24 -7.19 11.96 19.75
C ILE A 24 -8.65 11.61 19.48
N LEU A 25 -9.00 10.32 19.51
CA LEU A 25 -10.35 9.82 19.22
C LEU A 25 -11.41 10.35 20.20
N ALA A 26 -11.05 10.58 21.46
CA ALA A 26 -11.93 11.20 22.45
C ALA A 26 -12.26 12.66 22.10
N GLY A 27 -11.34 13.37 21.45
CA GLY A 27 -11.54 14.76 21.01
C GLY A 27 -12.30 14.92 19.70
N LEU A 28 -12.49 13.86 18.91
CA LEU A 28 -13.17 13.94 17.62
C LEU A 28 -14.68 13.84 17.72
N SER A 29 -15.37 14.70 16.97
CA SER A 29 -16.79 14.54 16.66
C SER A 29 -17.04 13.27 15.83
N LEU A 30 -18.30 12.83 15.76
CA LEU A 30 -18.68 11.69 14.91
C LEU A 30 -18.36 11.95 13.43
N SER A 31 -18.62 13.17 12.95
CA SER A 31 -18.31 13.56 11.56
C SER A 31 -16.82 13.49 11.25
N GLU A 32 -15.95 13.90 12.17
CA GLU A 32 -14.50 13.81 11.97
C GLU A 32 -14.01 12.36 11.99
N LYS A 33 -14.59 11.52 12.86
CA LYS A 33 -14.31 10.07 12.85
C LYS A 33 -14.67 9.43 11.50
N VAL A 34 -15.83 9.78 10.95
CA VAL A 34 -16.24 9.35 9.60
C VAL A 34 -15.29 9.92 8.53
N GLY A 35 -14.85 11.17 8.69
CA GLY A 35 -13.87 11.80 7.81
C GLY A 35 -12.55 11.04 7.77
N GLN A 36 -12.04 10.57 8.91
CA GLN A 36 -10.82 9.76 8.97
C GLN A 36 -10.92 8.42 8.21
N LEU A 37 -12.15 7.90 8.01
CA LEU A 37 -12.41 6.69 7.22
C LEU A 37 -12.61 6.98 5.73
N THR A 38 -12.61 8.26 5.33
CA THR A 38 -12.87 8.69 3.96
C THR A 38 -11.55 8.93 3.21
N GLN A 39 -11.48 8.37 2.00
CA GLN A 39 -10.40 8.63 1.05
C GLN A 39 -10.95 9.46 -0.12
N VAL A 40 -10.41 10.67 -0.31
CA VAL A 40 -10.85 11.57 -1.38
C VAL A 40 -9.93 11.48 -2.60
N GLY A 41 -10.47 11.70 -3.79
CA GLY A 41 -9.68 11.85 -5.01
C GLY A 41 -9.00 13.22 -5.05
N GLY A 42 -7.72 13.27 -5.43
CA GLY A 42 -6.97 14.51 -5.66
C GLY A 42 -6.87 14.91 -7.13
N THR A 43 -7.35 14.07 -8.06
CA THR A 43 -7.49 14.42 -9.49
C THR A 43 -8.82 15.12 -9.78
N THR A 44 -8.81 15.93 -10.83
CA THR A 44 -10.00 16.64 -11.34
C THR A 44 -10.82 15.82 -12.34
N PHE A 45 -10.39 14.61 -12.70
CA PHE A 45 -11.06 13.78 -13.70
C PHE A 45 -12.26 13.00 -13.16
N ILE A 46 -12.48 13.04 -11.84
CA ILE A 46 -13.67 12.48 -11.19
C ILE A 46 -14.50 13.65 -10.70
N GLU A 47 -15.74 13.74 -11.18
CA GLU A 47 -16.68 14.75 -10.70
C GLU A 47 -16.95 14.54 -9.20
N GLY A 48 -16.80 15.62 -8.43
CA GLY A 48 -16.94 15.56 -6.98
C GLY A 48 -16.62 16.90 -6.32
N PRO A 49 -16.83 17.00 -5.00
CA PRO A 49 -16.41 18.17 -4.24
C PRO A 49 -14.89 18.34 -4.32
N LYS A 50 -14.44 19.59 -4.34
CA LYS A 50 -13.02 19.90 -4.33
C LYS A 50 -12.36 19.32 -3.07
N PRO A 51 -11.22 18.62 -3.18
CA PRO A 51 -10.58 17.99 -2.02
C PRO A 51 -10.25 19.01 -0.93
N GLU A 52 -9.87 20.24 -1.30
CA GLU A 52 -9.58 21.33 -0.37
C GLU A 52 -10.76 21.61 0.57
N ASP A 53 -11.99 21.64 0.03
CA ASP A 53 -13.19 21.96 0.79
C ASP A 53 -13.61 20.82 1.73
N VAL A 54 -13.41 19.57 1.29
CA VAL A 54 -13.68 18.38 2.10
C VAL A 54 -12.68 18.28 3.25
N ILE A 55 -11.39 18.48 2.96
CA ILE A 55 -10.30 18.40 3.94
C ILE A 55 -10.45 19.51 5.00
N ARG A 56 -10.75 20.74 4.60
CA ARG A 56 -10.96 21.88 5.52
C ARG A 56 -12.06 21.61 6.55
N ARG A 57 -13.04 20.76 6.22
CA ARG A 57 -14.14 20.38 7.13
C ARG A 57 -13.83 19.13 7.95
N GLY A 58 -12.62 18.59 7.88
CA GLY A 58 -12.23 17.33 8.54
C GLY A 58 -12.82 16.09 7.90
N GLY A 59 -13.23 16.16 6.63
CA GLY A 59 -13.97 15.10 5.93
C GLY A 59 -13.11 14.03 5.24
N ALA A 60 -11.79 14.03 5.44
CA ALA A 60 -10.89 13.06 4.80
C ALA A 60 -9.69 12.72 5.70
N GLY A 61 -9.34 11.43 5.76
CA GLY A 61 -8.10 10.93 6.38
C GLY A 61 -7.00 10.65 5.35
N SER A 62 -7.36 10.51 4.06
CA SER A 62 -6.39 10.25 3.01
C SER A 62 -6.81 10.78 1.64
N VAL A 63 -5.81 10.96 0.76
CA VAL A 63 -5.99 11.42 -0.63
C VAL A 63 -5.38 10.40 -1.58
N LEU A 64 -6.14 10.04 -2.62
CA LEU A 64 -5.75 9.12 -3.69
C LEU A 64 -5.64 9.85 -5.03
N TRP A 65 -4.86 9.31 -5.96
CA TRP A 65 -4.72 9.81 -7.34
C TRP A 65 -4.27 11.27 -7.39
N LEU A 66 -3.27 11.62 -6.59
CA LEU A 66 -2.56 12.88 -6.71
C LEU A 66 -1.08 12.57 -6.85
N ASN A 67 -0.42 13.24 -7.80
CA ASN A 67 1.00 13.03 -8.06
C ASN A 67 1.71 14.37 -8.30
N ASP A 68 1.56 15.28 -7.34
CA ASP A 68 2.12 16.63 -7.38
C ASP A 68 2.53 17.05 -5.97
N THR A 69 3.84 17.21 -5.76
CA THR A 69 4.43 17.56 -4.46
C THR A 69 3.99 18.91 -3.94
N GLN A 70 3.74 19.90 -4.81
CA GLN A 70 3.25 21.22 -4.38
C GLN A 70 1.82 21.10 -3.84
N LYS A 71 0.98 20.32 -4.53
CA LYS A 71 -0.39 20.05 -4.08
C LYS A 71 -0.43 19.21 -2.80
N PHE A 72 0.45 18.22 -2.63
CA PHE A 72 0.55 17.50 -1.35
C PHE A 72 0.81 18.46 -0.19
N ASN A 73 1.77 19.36 -0.33
CA ASN A 73 2.08 20.34 0.71
C ASN A 73 0.92 21.29 0.98
N ALA A 74 0.22 21.76 -0.06
CA ALA A 74 -0.95 22.62 0.08
C ALA A 74 -2.09 21.90 0.82
N LEU A 75 -2.44 20.69 0.42
CA LEU A 75 -3.50 19.90 1.08
C LEU A 75 -3.13 19.52 2.51
N GLN A 76 -1.86 19.18 2.76
CA GLN A 76 -1.38 18.89 4.10
C GLN A 76 -1.44 20.12 5.02
N ARG A 77 -1.13 21.31 4.48
CA ARG A 77 -1.29 22.58 5.19
C ARG A 77 -2.75 22.81 5.58
N ILE A 78 -3.69 22.63 4.64
CA ILE A 78 -5.13 22.76 4.92
C ILE A 78 -5.55 21.78 6.04
N ALA A 79 -5.12 20.52 5.97
CA ALA A 79 -5.48 19.52 6.98
C ALA A 79 -4.97 19.88 8.37
N VAL A 80 -3.73 20.37 8.49
CA VAL A 80 -3.10 20.66 9.77
C VAL A 80 -3.50 22.03 10.34
N GLU A 81 -3.63 23.05 9.49
CA GLU A 81 -3.82 24.43 9.92
C GLU A 81 -5.28 24.91 9.87
N GLU A 82 -6.12 24.32 9.01
CA GLU A 82 -7.48 24.80 8.75
C GLU A 82 -8.58 23.82 9.16
N SER A 83 -8.28 22.52 9.34
CA SER A 83 -9.28 21.53 9.76
C SER A 83 -9.53 21.57 11.28
N PRO A 84 -10.75 21.23 11.76
CA PRO A 84 -11.05 21.29 13.19
C PRO A 84 -10.17 20.37 14.05
N SER A 85 -9.75 19.22 13.51
CA SER A 85 -8.93 18.23 14.23
C SER A 85 -7.42 18.45 14.09
N GLY A 86 -6.97 19.19 13.08
CA GLY A 86 -5.54 19.36 12.77
C GLY A 86 -4.81 18.05 12.44
N ILE A 87 -5.52 16.96 12.11
CA ILE A 87 -4.93 15.65 11.83
C ILE A 87 -4.34 15.63 10.41
N PRO A 88 -3.07 15.22 10.23
CA PRO A 88 -2.44 15.15 8.92
C PRO A 88 -3.01 14.01 8.04
N LEU A 89 -2.97 14.23 6.73
CA LEU A 89 -3.43 13.29 5.71
C LEU A 89 -2.39 12.24 5.36
N LEU A 90 -2.88 11.06 4.96
CA LEU A 90 -2.11 10.08 4.19
C LEU A 90 -2.27 10.34 2.69
N PHE A 91 -1.15 10.42 1.95
CA PHE A 91 -1.16 10.48 0.49
C PHE A 91 -0.85 9.12 -0.10
N ALA A 92 -1.72 8.65 -0.99
CA ALA A 92 -1.64 7.34 -1.60
C ALA A 92 -1.65 7.40 -3.13
N LEU A 93 -0.92 6.47 -3.75
CA LEU A 93 -0.86 6.29 -5.19
C LEU A 93 -0.60 4.82 -5.52
N ASP A 94 -1.08 4.37 -6.68
CA ASP A 94 -0.73 3.06 -7.24
C ASP A 94 0.73 3.05 -7.73
N VAL A 95 1.67 2.72 -6.83
CA VAL A 95 3.07 2.48 -7.15
C VAL A 95 3.26 0.97 -7.29
N ILE A 96 3.06 0.46 -8.51
CA ILE A 96 2.93 -0.99 -8.77
C ILE A 96 4.26 -1.64 -9.20
N HIS A 97 4.96 -1.05 -10.17
CA HIS A 97 6.23 -1.57 -10.71
C HIS A 97 7.26 -0.45 -10.90
N GLY A 98 7.26 0.53 -10.00
CA GLY A 98 8.07 1.74 -10.12
C GLY A 98 7.27 3.01 -9.88
N TYR A 99 7.98 4.10 -9.62
CA TYR A 99 7.37 5.44 -9.47
C TYR A 99 7.86 6.39 -10.57
N ARG A 100 9.14 6.78 -10.55
CA ARG A 100 9.81 7.51 -11.64
C ARG A 100 10.62 6.55 -12.49
N THR A 101 11.40 5.70 -11.84
CA THR A 101 12.07 4.57 -12.48
C THR A 101 11.07 3.43 -12.64
N ILE A 102 10.82 3.02 -13.89
CA ILE A 102 9.84 1.99 -14.21
C ILE A 102 10.55 0.65 -14.44
N PHE A 103 10.16 -0.35 -13.65
CA PHE A 103 10.63 -1.73 -13.74
C PHE A 103 9.67 -2.58 -14.59
N PRO A 104 10.05 -3.82 -14.96
CA PRO A 104 9.10 -4.75 -15.56
C PRO A 104 7.87 -4.93 -14.67
N VAL A 105 6.72 -5.15 -15.30
CA VAL A 105 5.45 -5.42 -14.61
C VAL A 105 5.58 -6.60 -13.64
N PRO A 106 4.74 -6.69 -12.59
CA PRO A 106 4.88 -7.73 -11.56
C PRO A 106 4.93 -9.16 -12.11
N LEU A 107 4.12 -9.47 -13.14
CA LEU A 107 4.14 -10.78 -13.79
C LEU A 107 5.50 -11.10 -14.43
N ALA A 108 6.14 -10.10 -15.05
CA ALA A 108 7.46 -10.25 -15.65
C ALA A 108 8.57 -10.36 -14.60
N MET A 109 8.46 -9.64 -13.48
CA MET A 109 9.39 -9.81 -12.35
C MET A 109 9.25 -11.20 -11.72
N ALA A 110 8.02 -11.73 -11.61
CA ALA A 110 7.79 -13.08 -11.11
C ALA A 110 8.42 -14.17 -12.00
N ALA A 111 8.51 -13.93 -13.32
CA ALA A 111 9.18 -14.82 -14.27
C ALA A 111 10.70 -14.93 -14.06
N SER A 112 11.30 -14.11 -13.20
CA SER A 112 12.70 -14.30 -12.75
C SER A 112 12.86 -15.47 -11.77
N TRP A 113 11.78 -15.89 -11.11
CA TRP A 113 11.78 -16.86 -10.00
C TRP A 113 12.68 -16.45 -8.81
N ASP A 114 13.13 -15.19 -8.77
CA ASP A 114 14.02 -14.65 -7.75
C ASP A 114 13.31 -13.53 -6.98
N PRO A 115 12.90 -13.76 -5.72
CA PRO A 115 12.27 -12.74 -4.89
C PRO A 115 13.14 -11.51 -4.62
N THR A 116 14.46 -11.58 -4.81
CA THR A 116 15.34 -10.42 -4.63
C THR A 116 15.12 -9.37 -5.72
N VAL A 117 14.63 -9.76 -6.90
CA VAL A 117 14.30 -8.86 -8.02
C VAL A 117 13.19 -7.87 -7.62
N PRO A 118 11.96 -8.32 -7.27
CA PRO A 118 10.92 -7.39 -6.87
C PRO A 118 11.23 -6.69 -5.54
N GLU A 119 11.97 -7.31 -4.60
CA GLU A 119 12.37 -6.63 -3.37
C GLU A 119 13.22 -5.37 -3.65
N ARG A 120 14.22 -5.48 -4.54
CA ARG A 120 15.07 -4.35 -4.92
C ARG A 120 14.32 -3.31 -5.74
N ALA A 121 13.47 -3.76 -6.68
CA ALA A 121 12.64 -2.87 -7.48
C ALA A 121 11.73 -2.01 -6.59
N GLN A 122 11.02 -2.64 -5.64
CA GLN A 122 10.14 -1.91 -4.75
C GLN A 122 10.90 -1.05 -3.73
N ALA A 123 12.12 -1.42 -3.33
CA ALA A 123 12.97 -0.55 -2.51
C ALA A 123 13.37 0.74 -3.23
N VAL A 124 13.59 0.70 -4.54
CA VAL A 124 13.82 1.91 -5.35
C VAL A 124 12.52 2.72 -5.45
N ALA A 125 11.42 2.07 -5.84
CA ALA A 125 10.12 2.73 -5.98
C ALA A 125 9.67 3.42 -4.68
N ALA A 126 9.86 2.77 -3.52
CA ALA A 126 9.56 3.33 -2.21
C ALA A 126 10.34 4.61 -1.92
N LYS A 127 11.64 4.62 -2.20
CA LYS A 127 12.50 5.80 -1.99
C LYS A 127 12.04 6.98 -2.86
N GLU A 128 11.76 6.72 -4.13
CA GLU A 128 11.32 7.77 -5.05
C GLU A 128 9.93 8.30 -4.66
N ALA A 129 8.97 7.41 -4.38
CA ALA A 129 7.61 7.78 -3.97
C ALA A 129 7.63 8.57 -2.66
N ARG A 130 8.43 8.13 -1.68
CA ARG A 130 8.59 8.83 -0.41
C ARG A 130 9.19 10.23 -0.59
N ALA A 131 10.20 10.36 -1.45
CA ALA A 131 10.80 11.65 -1.78
C ALA A 131 9.81 12.61 -2.44
N ALA A 132 8.81 12.09 -3.16
CA ALA A 132 7.75 12.89 -3.77
C ALA A 132 6.62 13.30 -2.79
N GLY A 133 6.56 12.71 -1.60
CA GLY A 133 5.52 12.98 -0.58
C GLY A 133 4.46 11.89 -0.42
N LEU A 134 4.63 10.72 -1.04
CA LEU A 134 3.73 9.59 -0.88
C LEU A 134 4.06 8.80 0.39
N HIS A 135 3.01 8.35 1.07
CA HIS A 135 3.08 7.63 2.34
C HIS A 135 2.59 6.19 2.22
N TRP A 136 1.74 5.93 1.24
CA TRP A 136 1.02 4.68 1.08
C TRP A 136 0.90 4.28 -0.40
N THR A 137 1.10 2.99 -0.70
CA THR A 137 0.83 2.38 -2.01
C THR A 137 -0.07 1.15 -1.89
N PHE A 138 -0.81 0.85 -2.96
CA PHE A 138 -1.73 -0.29 -3.07
C PHE A 138 -1.06 -1.50 -3.75
N GLY A 139 0.08 -1.91 -3.21
CA GLY A 139 0.81 -3.08 -3.68
C GLY A 139 1.24 -3.98 -2.51
N PRO A 140 1.64 -5.23 -2.80
CA PRO A 140 1.51 -5.91 -4.09
C PRO A 140 0.07 -6.36 -4.38
N MET A 141 -0.25 -6.60 -5.65
CA MET A 141 -1.47 -7.30 -6.05
C MET A 141 -1.25 -8.81 -5.91
N LEU A 142 -2.19 -9.48 -5.24
CA LEU A 142 -2.05 -10.88 -4.81
C LEU A 142 -3.01 -11.87 -5.46
N ASP A 143 -3.75 -11.44 -6.49
CA ASP A 143 -4.74 -12.31 -7.10
C ASP A 143 -4.05 -13.41 -7.92
N ILE A 144 -4.42 -14.66 -7.62
CA ILE A 144 -3.97 -15.82 -8.38
C ILE A 144 -4.81 -15.91 -9.65
N ALA A 145 -4.15 -15.85 -10.79
CA ALA A 145 -4.81 -15.87 -12.08
C ALA A 145 -4.52 -17.18 -12.82
N ARG A 146 -5.58 -17.87 -13.26
CA ARG A 146 -5.52 -19.07 -14.12
C ARG A 146 -6.25 -18.89 -15.44
N ASP A 147 -6.62 -17.65 -15.74
CA ASP A 147 -7.32 -17.26 -16.96
C ASP A 147 -6.59 -16.07 -17.58
N ALA A 148 -5.86 -16.34 -18.67
CA ALA A 148 -5.04 -15.34 -19.33
C ALA A 148 -5.86 -14.20 -19.99
N ARG A 149 -7.19 -14.35 -20.10
CA ARG A 149 -8.08 -13.31 -20.63
C ARG A 149 -8.29 -12.17 -19.63
N TRP A 150 -7.99 -12.38 -18.35
CA TRP A 150 -8.12 -11.34 -17.35
C TRP A 150 -6.96 -10.34 -17.47
N GLY A 151 -7.21 -9.14 -18.00
CA GLY A 151 -6.16 -8.16 -18.29
C GLY A 151 -5.27 -7.76 -17.10
N ARG A 152 -5.72 -8.01 -15.87
CA ARG A 152 -4.96 -7.72 -14.64
C ARG A 152 -4.01 -8.81 -14.19
N ILE A 153 -3.90 -9.93 -14.93
CA ILE A 153 -2.86 -10.95 -14.68
C ILE A 153 -1.45 -10.33 -14.62
N VAL A 154 -1.26 -9.22 -15.35
CA VAL A 154 0.00 -8.49 -15.47
C VAL A 154 0.45 -7.87 -14.15
N GLU A 155 -0.47 -7.57 -13.25
CA GLU A 155 -0.24 -6.94 -11.94
C GLU A 155 0.14 -7.96 -10.85
N GLY A 156 -0.13 -9.25 -11.06
CA GLY A 156 0.10 -10.32 -10.10
C GLY A 156 1.37 -11.13 -10.38
N ALA A 157 1.54 -12.22 -9.63
CA ALA A 157 2.69 -13.13 -9.73
C ALA A 157 2.37 -14.46 -10.44
N GLY A 158 1.29 -14.50 -11.22
CA GLY A 158 0.86 -15.67 -11.99
C GLY A 158 -0.13 -16.58 -11.26
N GLU A 159 -0.01 -17.89 -11.49
CA GLU A 159 -1.02 -18.89 -11.12
C GLU A 159 -0.71 -19.71 -9.85
N ASP A 160 0.53 -19.63 -9.37
CA ASP A 160 1.03 -20.46 -8.28
C ASP A 160 1.02 -19.71 -6.93
N PRO A 161 0.31 -20.22 -5.90
CA PRO A 161 0.28 -19.58 -4.58
C PRO A 161 1.64 -19.53 -3.87
N HIS A 162 2.54 -20.49 -4.11
CA HIS A 162 3.83 -20.53 -3.42
C HIS A 162 4.77 -19.44 -3.93
N LEU A 163 4.92 -19.36 -5.25
CA LEU A 163 5.65 -18.28 -5.94
C LEU A 163 5.03 -16.92 -5.60
N GLY A 164 3.69 -16.81 -5.68
CA GLY A 164 2.98 -15.58 -5.36
C GLY A 164 3.25 -15.09 -3.94
N ALA A 165 3.22 -15.99 -2.95
CA ALA A 165 3.55 -15.65 -1.57
C ALA A 165 5.01 -15.18 -1.40
N ALA A 166 5.97 -15.85 -2.05
CA ALA A 166 7.38 -15.47 -1.98
C ALA A 166 7.64 -14.08 -2.59
N MET A 167 7.08 -13.83 -3.79
CA MET A 167 7.20 -12.55 -4.49
C MET A 167 6.54 -11.41 -3.71
N ALA A 168 5.39 -11.66 -3.10
CA ALA A 168 4.70 -10.65 -2.32
C ALA A 168 5.42 -10.29 -1.03
N ALA A 169 5.94 -11.29 -0.30
CA ALA A 169 6.74 -11.03 0.89
C ALA A 169 7.97 -10.17 0.56
N ALA A 170 8.62 -10.42 -0.59
CA ALA A 170 9.71 -9.61 -1.11
C ALA A 170 9.27 -8.16 -1.43
N GLN A 171 8.16 -7.97 -2.15
CA GLN A 171 7.65 -6.63 -2.45
C GLN A 171 7.33 -5.83 -1.19
N VAL A 172 6.69 -6.46 -0.19
CA VAL A 172 6.38 -5.82 1.09
C VAL A 172 7.67 -5.41 1.83
N ARG A 173 8.70 -6.26 1.85
CA ARG A 173 10.01 -5.88 2.40
C ARG A 173 10.65 -4.73 1.64
N GLY A 174 10.54 -4.70 0.32
CA GLY A 174 11.03 -3.60 -0.52
C GLY A 174 10.36 -2.27 -0.18
N PHE A 175 9.02 -2.24 -0.09
CA PHE A 175 8.27 -1.02 0.23
C PHE A 175 8.49 -0.52 1.65
N GLN A 176 8.32 -1.42 2.62
CA GLN A 176 8.29 -1.08 4.05
C GLN A 176 9.66 -1.14 4.71
N GLY A 177 10.69 -1.57 3.98
CA GLY A 177 12.00 -1.89 4.52
C GLY A 177 11.97 -3.09 5.46
N ILE A 178 13.16 -3.47 5.94
CA ILE A 178 13.27 -4.43 7.04
C ILE A 178 12.98 -3.67 8.33
N ALA A 179 11.70 -3.57 8.70
CA ALA A 179 11.38 -3.38 10.10
C ALA A 179 11.99 -4.59 10.83
N SER A 180 13.02 -4.37 11.64
CA SER A 180 13.56 -5.39 12.55
C SER A 180 12.38 -6.15 13.17
N ALA A 181 12.28 -7.44 12.83
CA ALA A 181 11.15 -8.31 13.07
C ALA A 181 10.62 -8.19 14.50
N ARG A 182 9.67 -7.27 14.72
CA ARG A 182 8.86 -7.24 15.92
C ARG A 182 7.48 -7.78 15.54
N ARG A 183 7.51 -9.09 15.27
CA ARG A 183 6.45 -10.10 15.38
C ARG A 183 5.01 -9.58 15.34
N ILE A 184 4.33 -9.85 14.23
CA ILE A 184 2.93 -10.32 14.28
C ILE A 184 3.01 -11.78 14.73
N GLY A 185 2.44 -12.10 15.90
CA GLY A 185 2.14 -13.47 16.32
C GLY A 185 3.34 -14.36 16.69
N SER A 186 3.49 -14.64 17.99
CA SER A 186 4.40 -15.65 18.53
C SER A 186 4.00 -17.08 18.14
N TRP A 187 4.97 -17.89 17.68
CA TRP A 187 5.09 -19.33 17.99
C TRP A 187 6.59 -19.68 18.15
N PRO A 188 7.02 -20.45 19.17
CA PRO A 188 8.44 -20.59 19.48
C PRO A 188 9.06 -21.87 18.89
N ALA A 189 10.26 -21.75 18.29
CA ALA A 189 11.35 -22.72 18.49
C ALA A 189 12.70 -22.20 17.95
N ARG A 190 13.61 -21.95 18.90
CA ARG A 190 15.07 -22.21 18.91
C ARG A 190 16.00 -21.67 17.79
N SER A 191 16.87 -20.74 18.23
CA SER A 191 18.34 -20.61 18.02
C SER A 191 18.92 -20.74 16.60
N THR A 192 19.76 -19.85 16.07
CA THR A 192 21.06 -19.37 16.62
C THR A 192 21.55 -18.08 15.93
N SER A 193 22.06 -17.13 16.74
CA SER A 193 23.14 -16.13 16.58
C SER A 193 23.38 -15.26 15.31
N PRO A 194 24.01 -14.07 15.48
CA PRO A 194 23.79 -12.90 14.64
C PRO A 194 24.95 -12.62 13.66
N ALA A 195 24.61 -12.11 12.48
CA ALA A 195 25.57 -11.41 11.62
C ALA A 195 25.04 -10.01 11.28
N THR A 196 25.88 -9.04 11.62
CA THR A 196 25.79 -7.60 11.47
C THR A 196 25.20 -7.17 10.12
N ALA A 197 23.94 -6.70 10.12
CA ALA A 197 23.40 -5.92 9.01
C ALA A 197 23.45 -4.43 9.41
N HIS A 198 24.19 -3.66 8.61
CA HIS A 198 24.47 -2.25 8.84
C HIS A 198 23.19 -1.41 9.01
N ARG A 199 23.26 -0.47 9.95
CA ARG A 199 22.28 0.60 10.20
C ARG A 199 22.07 1.43 8.95
N THR A 200 20.87 1.37 8.39
CA THR A 200 20.22 2.53 7.76
C THR A 200 18.78 2.60 8.26
N ALA A 201 18.63 3.04 9.51
CA ALA A 201 17.37 3.53 10.04
C ALA A 201 17.24 5.01 9.62
N GLY A 202 16.32 5.30 8.72
CA GLY A 202 15.99 6.67 8.32
C GLY A 202 14.82 6.70 7.35
N GLY A 203 13.59 6.73 7.86
CA GLY A 203 12.40 7.35 7.23
C GLY A 203 12.01 7.08 5.77
N THR A 204 12.61 6.13 5.04
CA THR A 204 12.40 5.92 3.58
C THR A 204 11.23 4.99 3.22
N THR A 205 10.43 4.55 4.18
CA THR A 205 9.49 3.45 4.00
C THR A 205 8.10 3.95 3.61
N ILE A 206 7.59 3.50 2.47
CA ILE A 206 6.18 3.66 2.11
C ILE A 206 5.41 2.47 2.69
N ARG A 207 4.23 2.72 3.29
CA ARG A 207 3.39 1.60 3.74
C ARG A 207 2.73 0.97 2.52
N SER A 208 2.64 -0.35 2.50
CA SER A 208 2.03 -1.09 1.41
C SER A 208 0.87 -1.89 1.97
N ILE A 209 -0.33 -1.72 1.42
CA ILE A 209 -1.45 -2.61 1.74
C ILE A 209 -1.69 -3.50 0.54
N CYS A 210 -1.66 -4.81 0.80
CA CYS A 210 -1.98 -5.82 -0.19
C CYS A 210 -3.39 -5.59 -0.73
N ARG A 211 -3.51 -5.55 -2.06
CA ARG A 211 -4.81 -5.56 -2.73
C ARG A 211 -5.20 -7.00 -3.05
N LYS A 212 -6.42 -7.39 -2.66
CA LYS A 212 -7.10 -8.57 -3.19
C LYS A 212 -8.29 -8.07 -3.97
N ASP A 213 -8.22 -8.12 -5.29
CA ASP A 213 -9.39 -8.00 -6.12
C ASP A 213 -9.87 -9.43 -6.42
N CYS A 214 -10.41 -10.08 -5.38
CA CYS A 214 -10.91 -11.45 -5.49
C CYS A 214 -12.15 -11.45 -6.39
N CYS A 215 -11.96 -11.64 -7.70
CA CYS A 215 -13.05 -11.77 -8.65
C CYS A 215 -13.72 -13.14 -8.42
N ALA A 216 -14.74 -13.18 -7.56
CA ALA A 216 -15.55 -14.36 -7.23
C ALA A 216 -16.32 -14.94 -8.45
N THR A 217 -16.26 -14.29 -9.61
CA THR A 217 -17.11 -14.61 -10.78
C THR A 217 -16.55 -15.72 -11.69
N CYS A 218 -15.31 -16.18 -11.51
CA CYS A 218 -14.73 -17.26 -12.32
C CYS A 218 -14.88 -18.68 -11.72
N ILE A 219 -15.30 -18.82 -10.46
CA ILE A 219 -15.47 -20.14 -9.80
C ILE A 219 -16.85 -20.76 -10.09
N SER A 220 -17.83 -20.01 -10.59
CA SER A 220 -19.21 -20.51 -10.79
C SER A 220 -19.50 -21.15 -12.17
N ARG A 221 -18.52 -21.31 -13.08
CA ARG A 221 -18.73 -21.96 -14.39
C ARG A 221 -18.04 -23.32 -14.53
N ARG A 222 -18.16 -24.19 -13.52
CA ARG A 222 -17.87 -25.64 -13.65
C ARG A 222 -18.98 -26.49 -13.04
N SER A 223 -20.14 -26.50 -13.69
CA SER A 223 -21.13 -27.57 -13.57
C SER A 223 -22.28 -27.34 -14.55
N MET A 224 -22.05 -27.66 -15.83
CA MET A 224 -23.14 -28.05 -16.72
C MET A 224 -22.83 -29.48 -17.20
N PRO A 225 -23.69 -30.47 -16.88
CA PRO A 225 -23.48 -31.83 -17.35
C PRO A 225 -23.75 -31.94 -18.85
N LEU A 226 -22.87 -32.66 -19.53
CA LEU A 226 -23.09 -33.19 -20.87
C LEU A 226 -24.25 -34.20 -20.82
N SER A 227 -25.43 -33.82 -21.31
CA SER A 227 -26.45 -34.77 -21.74
C SER A 227 -26.78 -34.54 -23.22
N ARG A 228 -26.55 -35.58 -24.01
CA ARG A 228 -26.93 -35.71 -25.42
C ARG A 228 -28.45 -35.66 -25.59
N GLN A 229 -28.90 -34.96 -26.63
CA GLN A 229 -30.07 -35.16 -27.51
C GLN A 229 -30.46 -33.75 -28.04
N ALA A 230 -30.62 -33.46 -29.32
CA ALA A 230 -30.96 -34.32 -30.45
C ALA A 230 -30.25 -33.86 -31.73
N TRP A 231 -30.00 -34.84 -32.58
CA TRP A 231 -29.78 -34.66 -34.01
C TRP A 231 -30.96 -33.93 -34.63
N GLY A 232 -30.65 -33.04 -35.57
CA GLY A 232 -31.63 -32.28 -36.34
C GLY A 232 -30.94 -31.60 -37.51
N ARG A 233 -30.27 -32.39 -38.34
CA ARG A 233 -30.16 -32.11 -39.78
C ARG A 233 -30.40 -33.46 -40.42
N SER A 234 -31.47 -33.53 -41.23
CA SER A 234 -31.82 -34.62 -42.16
C SER A 234 -30.98 -35.90 -42.07
#